data_AF-A0A821RHL7-F1
#
_entry.id   AF-A0A821RHL7-F1
#
_cell.length_a   1.000
_cell.length_b   1.000
_cell.length_c   1.000
_cell.angle_alpha   90.00
_cell.angle_beta   90.00
_cell.angle_gamma   90.00
#
_symmetry.space_group_name_H-M   'P 1'
#
loop_
_entity.id
_entity.type
_entity.pdbx_description
1 polymer ?
#
loop_
_entity_poly.entity_id
_entity_poly.type
_entity_poly.pdbx_seq_one_letter_code
_entity_poly.pdbx_strand_id
1 'polypeptide(L)'
;MPVPKNIRVPIVLLMAKYESPAIVRRKLQVEFGRSIPSEGCIAVTFQPFCETGTVEDKERSGRPSTITEEKVEEVNDVIENQSQSS
;
A
#
# COMPACT_ATOMS: atom_id res chain seq x y z
N MET A 1 -10.61 3.52 -6.29
CA MET A 1 -9.61 4.55 -6.69
C MET A 1 -8.49 4.52 -5.65
N PRO A 2 -7.20 4.51 -6.04
CA PRO A 2 -6.13 4.59 -5.06
C PRO A 2 -6.20 5.94 -4.33
N VAL A 3 -6.09 5.92 -3.00
CA VAL A 3 -6.06 7.15 -2.20
C VAL A 3 -4.69 7.81 -2.36
N PRO A 4 -4.63 9.08 -2.81
CA PRO A 4 -3.37 9.81 -2.93
C PRO A 4 -2.61 9.84 -1.60
N LYS A 5 -1.30 9.59 -1.63
CA LYS A 5 -0.47 9.52 -0.41
C LYS A 5 -0.58 10.78 0.46
N ASN A 6 -0.64 11.95 -0.17
CA ASN A 6 -0.77 13.24 0.50
C ASN A 6 -2.11 13.44 1.24
N ILE A 7 -3.14 12.63 0.97
CA ILE A 7 -4.46 12.72 1.61
C ILE A 7 -4.63 11.73 2.77
N ARG A 8 -3.78 10.70 2.88
CA ARG A 8 -3.95 9.62 3.87
C ARG A 8 -3.77 10.09 5.32
N VAL A 9 -2.72 10.87 5.58
CA VAL A 9 -2.49 11.45 6.91
C VAL A 9 -3.64 12.40 7.30
N PRO A 10 -4.09 13.32 6.41
CA PRO A 10 -5.30 14.11 6.65
C PRO A 10 -6.55 13.26 6.97
N ILE A 11 -6.78 12.15 6.26
CA ILE A 11 -7.89 11.23 6.56
C ILE A 11 -7.84 10.77 8.01
N VAL A 12 -6.70 10.26 8.46
CA VAL A 12 -6.54 9.72 9.82
C VAL A 12 -6.77 10.80 10.86
N LEU A 13 -6.15 11.98 10.70
CA LEU A 13 -6.31 13.10 11.62
C LEU A 13 -7.76 13.58 11.72
N LEU A 14 -8.45 13.67 10.59
CA LEU A 14 -9.85 14.09 10.55
C LEU A 14 -10.79 13.00 11.09
N MET A 15 -10.51 11.72 10.82
CA MET A 15 -11.28 10.60 11.38
C MET A 15 -11.15 10.55 12.90
N ALA A 16 -9.95 10.74 13.45
CA ALA A 16 -9.73 10.80 14.89
C ALA A 16 -10.46 11.98 15.56
N LYS A 17 -10.76 13.05 14.80
CA LYS A 17 -11.45 14.24 15.31
C LYS A 17 -12.97 14.17 15.19
N TYR A 18 -13.48 13.60 14.10
CA TYR A 18 -14.91 13.69 13.76
C TYR A 18 -15.65 12.35 13.79
N GLU A 19 -14.92 11.23 13.78
CA GLU A 19 -15.47 9.86 13.82
C GLU A 19 -16.55 9.56 12.75
N SER A 20 -16.57 10.35 11.67
CA SER A 20 -17.61 10.29 10.65
C SER A 20 -17.02 10.47 9.24
N PRO A 21 -17.00 9.42 8.40
CA PRO A 21 -16.48 9.49 7.04
C PRO A 21 -17.15 10.57 6.18
N ALA A 22 -18.45 10.82 6.39
CA ALA A 22 -19.19 11.85 5.67
C ALA A 22 -18.70 13.26 6.03
N ILE A 23 -18.43 13.54 7.31
CA ILE A 23 -17.87 14.82 7.76
C ILE A 23 -16.43 14.97 7.25
N VAL A 24 -15.61 13.92 7.36
CA VAL A 24 -14.23 13.91 6.86
C VAL A 24 -14.20 14.19 5.36
N ARG A 25 -15.07 13.56 4.58
CA ARG A 25 -15.19 13.80 3.14
C ARG A 25 -15.49 15.28 2.83
N ARG A 26 -16.44 15.90 3.55
CA ARG A 26 -16.74 17.33 3.40
C ARG A 26 -15.54 18.20 3.74
N LYS A 27 -14.78 17.88 4.79
CA LYS A 27 -13.58 18.62 5.18
C LYS A 27 -12.46 18.49 4.14
N LEU A 28 -12.21 17.28 3.65
CA LEU A 28 -11.25 17.05 2.56
C LEU A 28 -11.65 17.78 1.29
N GLN A 29 -12.96 17.90 0.99
CA GLN A 29 -13.43 18.61 -0.20
C GLN A 29 -13.11 20.12 -0.14
N VAL A 30 -13.16 20.72 1.04
CA VAL A 30 -12.82 22.14 1.25
C VAL A 30 -11.33 22.38 1.04
N GLU A 31 -10.48 21.45 1.46
CA GLU A 31 -9.02 21.59 1.42
C GLU A 31 -8.38 21.12 0.10
N PHE A 32 -8.86 20.00 -0.45
CA PHE A 32 -8.27 19.32 -1.62
C PHE A 32 -9.16 19.37 -2.88
N GLY A 33 -10.34 19.97 -2.80
CA GLY A 33 -11.26 20.12 -3.94
C GLY A 33 -12.02 18.84 -4.30
N ARG A 34 -12.35 18.66 -5.58
CA ARG A 34 -13.26 17.59 -6.03
C ARG A 34 -12.63 16.20 -6.12
N SER A 35 -11.30 16.10 -6.21
CA SER A 35 -10.58 14.84 -6.39
C SER A 35 -10.26 14.16 -5.06
N ILE A 36 -11.29 13.83 -4.28
CA ILE A 36 -11.16 13.22 -2.96
C ILE A 36 -11.73 11.80 -2.90
N PRO A 37 -11.27 10.97 -1.95
CA PRO A 37 -11.80 9.63 -1.75
C PRO A 37 -13.29 9.62 -1.38
N SER A 38 -13.95 8.51 -1.69
CA SER A 38 -15.31 8.24 -1.21
C SER A 38 -15.31 7.92 0.29
N GLU A 39 -16.49 7.96 0.91
CA GLU A 39 -16.67 7.62 2.33
C GLU A 39 -16.20 6.21 2.65
N GLY A 40 -16.49 5.24 1.76
CA GLY A 40 -15.97 3.87 1.88
C GLY A 40 -14.44 3.81 1.82
N CYS A 41 -13.80 4.56 0.93
CA CYS A 41 -12.33 4.62 0.87
C CYS A 41 -11.73 5.27 2.14
N ILE A 42 -12.39 6.29 2.70
CA ILE A 42 -11.96 6.94 3.95
C ILE A 42 -11.97 5.91 5.09
N ALA A 43 -13.06 5.16 5.25
CA ALA A 43 -13.17 4.11 6.27
C ALA A 43 -12.11 3.01 6.10
N VAL A 44 -11.93 2.52 4.86
CA VAL A 44 -10.92 1.49 4.54
C VAL A 44 -9.49 2.00 4.73
N THR A 45 -9.24 3.31 4.62
CA THR A 45 -7.92 3.89 4.89
C THR A 45 -7.66 4.04 6.39
N PHE A 46 -8.70 4.34 7.18
CA PHE A 46 -8.58 4.51 8.62
C PHE A 46 -8.46 3.18 9.37
N GLN A 47 -9.14 2.13 8.92
CA GLN A 47 -9.16 0.84 9.59
C GLN A 47 -7.76 0.22 9.81
N PRO A 48 -6.86 0.13 8.80
CA PRO A 48 -5.49 -0.37 9.00
C PRO A 48 -4.67 0.47 9.96
N PHE A 49 -4.91 1.79 10.01
CA PHE A 49 -4.23 2.67 10.96
C PHE A 49 -4.61 2.32 12.41
N CYS A 50 -5.87 2.01 12.67
CA CYS A 50 -6.29 1.55 14.01
C CYS A 50 -5.63 0.21 14.41
N GLU A 51 -5.34 -0.65 13.44
CA GLU A 51 -4.76 -1.97 13.68
C GLU A 51 -3.23 -1.95 13.81
N THR A 52 -2.55 -1.12 13.02
CA THR A 52 -1.09 -1.18 12.82
C THR A 52 -0.37 0.15 13.02
N GLY A 53 -1.11 1.25 13.14
CA GLY A 53 -0.57 2.60 13.22
C GLY A 53 -0.01 3.16 11.90
N THR A 54 -0.06 2.41 10.80
CA THR A 54 0.45 2.86 9.50
C THR A 54 -0.65 3.33 8.54
N VAL A 55 -0.28 4.28 7.68
CA VAL A 55 -1.08 4.76 6.54
C VAL A 55 -0.55 4.29 5.19
N GLU A 56 0.56 3.55 5.19
CA GLU A 56 1.14 3.00 3.97
C GLU A 56 0.32 1.81 3.46
N ASP A 57 0.41 1.58 2.15
CA ASP A 57 -0.23 0.40 1.56
C ASP A 57 0.46 -0.87 2.05
N LYS A 58 -0.34 -1.93 2.26
CA LYS A 58 0.21 -3.27 2.42
C LYS A 58 0.97 -3.64 1.14
N GLU A 59 2.06 -4.39 1.32
CA GLU A 59 2.77 -4.98 0.19
C GLU A 59 1.76 -5.77 -0.65
N ARG A 60 1.76 -5.48 -1.95
CA ARG A 60 0.89 -6.21 -2.87
C ARG A 60 1.47 -7.61 -3.00
N SER A 61 0.66 -8.62 -2.72
CA SER A 61 0.98 -9.98 -3.11
C SER A 61 1.15 -10.00 -4.63
N GLY A 62 2.41 -10.03 -5.08
CA GLY A 62 2.72 -10.17 -6.49
C GLY A 62 2.24 -11.52 -7.03
N ARG A 63 2.46 -11.75 -8.33
CA ARG A 63 2.32 -13.10 -8.88
C ARG A 63 3.29 -14.02 -8.10
N PRO A 64 2.84 -15.19 -7.60
CA PRO A 64 3.74 -16.15 -6.98
C PRO A 64 4.90 -16.43 -7.93
N SER A 65 6.13 -16.24 -7.46
CA SER A 65 7.31 -16.64 -8.21
C SER A 65 7.36 -18.17 -8.26
N THR A 66 7.54 -18.73 -9.46
CA THR A 66 7.86 -20.15 -9.65
C THR A 66 9.37 -20.43 -9.54
N ILE A 67 10.17 -19.36 -9.42
CA ILE A 67 11.60 -19.41 -9.19
C ILE A 67 11.79 -19.43 -7.68
N THR A 68 12.13 -20.60 -7.16
CA THR A 68 12.57 -20.85 -5.79
C THR A 68 14.06 -20.53 -5.66
N GLU A 69 14.55 -20.30 -4.44
CA GLU A 69 15.98 -20.12 -4.17
C GLU A 69 16.81 -21.30 -4.70
N GLU A 70 16.30 -22.52 -4.57
CA GLU A 70 16.90 -23.74 -5.12
C GLU A 70 17.17 -23.65 -6.64
N LYS A 71 16.23 -23.09 -7.42
CA LYS A 71 16.42 -22.91 -8.86
C LYS A 71 17.44 -21.83 -9.21
N VAL A 72 17.66 -20.88 -8.31
CA VAL A 72 18.69 -19.85 -8.47
C VAL A 72 20.07 -20.47 -8.21
N GLU A 73 20.19 -21.31 -7.18
CA GLU A 73 21.40 -22.08 -6.89
C GLU A 73 21.77 -23.02 -8.04
N GLU A 74 20.81 -23.78 -8.59
CA GLU A 74 21.05 -24.66 -9.75
C GLU A 74 21.62 -23.89 -10.96
N VAL A 75 21.12 -22.69 -11.23
CA VAL A 75 21.61 -21.87 -12.35
C VAL A 75 23.01 -21.32 -12.05
N ASN A 76 23.28 -20.88 -10.82
CA ASN A 76 24.60 -20.39 -10.43
C ASN A 76 25.66 -21.49 -10.54
N ASP A 77 25.35 -22.71 -10.10
CA ASP A 77 26.25 -23.86 -10.21
C ASP A 77 26.58 -24.18 -11.66
N VAL A 78 25.61 -24.10 -12.58
CA VAL A 78 25.86 -24.30 -14.02
C VAL A 78 26.78 -23.23 -14.60
N ILE A 79 26.58 -21.96 -14.21
CA ILE A 79 27.40 -20.83 -14.68
C ILE A 79 28.84 -20.95 -14.17
N GLU A 80 29.05 -21.26 -12.88
CA GLU A 80 30.39 -21.41 -12.31
C GLU A 80 31.14 -22.61 -12.91
N ASN A 81 30.46 -23.74 -13.12
CA ASN A 81 31.09 -24.93 -13.71
C ASN A 81 31.38 -24.80 -15.22
N GLN A 82 30.58 -24.03 -15.98
CA GLN A 82 30.90 -23.71 -17.38
C GLN A 82 32.08 -22.74 -17.52
N SER A 83 32.30 -21.88 -16.53
CA SER A 83 33.41 -20.91 -16.53
C SER A 83 34.78 -21.57 -16.32
N GLN A 84 34.83 -22.77 -15.75
CA GLN A 84 36.07 -23.51 -15.47
C GLN A 84 36.46 -24.52 -16.57
N SER A 85 35.66 -24.64 -17.63
CA SER A 85 35.85 -25.64 -18.70
C SER A 85 36.16 -25.06 -20.09
N SER A 86 36.59 -23.78 -20.16
CA SER A 86 37.10 -23.13 -21.39
C SER A 86 38.57 -22.74 -21.31
#